data_AF-A0A3M6Q8M1-F1
#
_entry.id   AF-A0A3M6Q8M1-F1
#
_cell.length_a   1.000
_cell.length_b   1.000
_cell.length_c   1.000
_cell.angle_alpha   90.00
_cell.angle_beta   90.00
_cell.angle_gamma   90.00
#
_symmetry.space_group_name_H-M   'P 1'
#
loop_
_entity.id
_entity.type
_entity.pdbx_description
1 polymer ?
#
loop_
_entity_poly.entity_id
_entity_poly.type
_entity_poly.pdbx_seq_one_letter_code
_entity_poly.pdbx_strand_id
1 'polypeptide(L)'
;MGGWATIGLMRLLACLPLPLLRALGWALGQVLYMLARPRRRVTLINLRLCFPEESEAQRRRWARASFVYFCQTWLDRSWLWLAAPDKIRQRVRVRGIEHMRAPGPVILLAPHFYGLDAAGVAMALENTRTAVSIYTTQPNPVLNAWIKQRRARFGRVLLFNRAQGLRPVIKALREGGALFLLPDMNFGPRESIFVPFFGVPAATVASLPRFASMGGARVLPLLSRVTPQGYDIELLPAWGDFPSGDDVADTVRMNREVEAWIRTMPAQYFWVHKRFKTRPPGEPPVY
;
A
#
# COMPACT_ATOMS: atom_id res chain seq x y z
N MET A 1 -3.31 -13.17 -25.56
CA MET A 1 -1.87 -12.98 -25.88
C MET A 1 -1.14 -12.02 -24.94
N GLY A 2 -1.66 -10.83 -24.62
CA GLY A 2 -0.92 -9.83 -23.81
C GLY A 2 -0.44 -10.26 -22.40
N GLY A 3 -1.13 -11.20 -21.74
CA GLY A 3 -0.74 -11.68 -20.41
C GLY A 3 0.59 -12.44 -20.40
N TRP A 4 0.79 -13.36 -21.36
CA TRP A 4 2.04 -14.10 -21.50
C TRP A 4 3.22 -13.20 -21.89
N ALA A 5 3.00 -12.23 -22.77
CA ALA A 5 4.01 -11.24 -23.13
C ALA A 5 4.48 -10.43 -21.92
N THR A 6 3.54 -10.00 -21.06
CA THR A 6 3.86 -9.29 -19.81
C THR A 6 4.69 -10.16 -18.86
N ILE A 7 4.34 -11.45 -18.71
CA ILE A 7 5.11 -12.39 -17.87
C ILE A 7 6.52 -12.61 -18.44
N GLY A 8 6.64 -12.76 -19.76
CA GLY A 8 7.93 -12.88 -20.45
C GLY A 8 8.81 -11.66 -20.19
N LEU A 9 8.27 -10.45 -20.37
CA LEU A 9 8.97 -9.21 -20.07
C LEU A 9 9.42 -9.14 -18.60
N MET A 10 8.56 -9.53 -17.65
CA MET A 10 8.92 -9.55 -16.22
C MET A 10 10.05 -10.52 -15.92
N ARG A 11 10.13 -11.67 -16.60
CA ARG A 11 11.25 -12.61 -16.47
C ARG A 11 12.56 -12.02 -17.01
N LEU A 12 12.52 -11.36 -18.15
CA LEU A 12 13.69 -10.69 -18.73
C LEU A 12 14.21 -9.57 -17.80
N LEU A 13 13.30 -8.73 -17.29
CA LEU A 13 13.64 -7.65 -16.38
C LEU A 13 14.24 -8.14 -15.06
N ALA A 14 13.83 -9.32 -14.57
CA ALA A 14 14.34 -9.89 -13.32
C ALA A 14 15.83 -10.27 -13.37
N CYS A 15 16.38 -10.45 -14.57
CA CYS A 15 17.79 -10.74 -14.80
C CYS A 15 18.67 -9.48 -14.72
N LEU A 16 18.08 -8.28 -14.83
CA LEU A 16 18.85 -7.04 -14.80
C LEU A 16 19.41 -6.74 -13.40
N PRO A 17 20.65 -6.21 -13.32
CA PRO A 17 21.15 -5.57 -12.10
C PRO A 17 20.21 -4.47 -11.62
N LEU A 18 20.04 -4.35 -10.29
CA LEU A 18 19.12 -3.37 -9.70
C LEU A 18 19.40 -1.93 -10.16
N PRO A 19 20.66 -1.45 -10.26
CA PRO A 19 20.92 -0.08 -10.73
C PRO A 19 20.38 0.19 -12.14
N LEU A 20 20.50 -0.76 -13.06
CA LEU A 20 19.98 -0.62 -14.43
C LEU A 20 18.45 -0.61 -14.43
N LEU A 21 17.82 -1.49 -13.65
CA LEU A 21 16.36 -1.53 -13.50
C LEU A 21 15.83 -0.21 -12.88
N ARG A 22 16.54 0.34 -11.89
CA ARG A 22 16.22 1.63 -11.25
C ARG A 22 16.41 2.81 -12.21
N ALA A 23 17.44 2.80 -13.04
CA ALA A 23 17.68 3.81 -14.07
C ALA A 23 16.57 3.78 -15.15
N LEU A 24 16.17 2.58 -15.58
CA LEU A 24 15.03 2.41 -16.48
C LEU A 24 13.74 2.93 -15.85
N GLY A 25 13.47 2.57 -14.59
CA GLY A 25 12.30 3.07 -13.86
C GLY A 25 12.32 4.59 -13.66
N TRP A 26 13.51 5.18 -13.45
CA TRP A 26 13.68 6.63 -13.42
C TRP A 26 13.30 7.25 -14.76
N ALA A 27 13.90 6.79 -15.87
CA ALA A 27 13.63 7.33 -17.19
C ALA A 27 12.13 7.23 -17.56
N LEU A 28 11.53 6.06 -17.32
CA LEU A 28 10.09 5.86 -17.50
C LEU A 28 9.25 6.78 -16.63
N GLY A 29 9.64 6.99 -15.37
CA GLY A 29 8.97 7.92 -14.46
C GLY A 29 9.02 9.36 -14.95
N GLN A 30 10.16 9.81 -15.48
CA GLN A 30 10.30 11.15 -16.07
C GLN A 30 9.37 11.31 -17.28
N VAL A 31 9.35 10.34 -18.18
CA VAL A 31 8.46 10.33 -19.35
C VAL A 31 6.99 10.31 -18.91
N LEU A 32 6.63 9.44 -17.97
CA LEU A 32 5.26 9.30 -17.48
C LEU A 32 4.77 10.59 -16.81
N TYR A 33 5.62 11.27 -16.05
CA TYR A 33 5.29 12.57 -15.46
C TYR A 33 4.97 13.64 -16.53
N MET A 34 5.68 13.62 -17.67
CA MET A 34 5.44 14.55 -18.77
C MET A 34 4.14 14.23 -19.53
N LEU A 35 3.90 12.93 -19.82
CA LEU A 35 2.82 12.48 -20.69
C LEU A 35 1.49 12.23 -19.97
N ALA A 36 1.49 11.70 -18.74
CA ALA A 36 0.28 11.37 -17.98
C ALA A 36 -0.32 12.61 -17.28
N ARG A 37 -0.62 13.65 -18.06
CA ARG A 37 -1.12 14.95 -17.59
C ARG A 37 -2.29 14.86 -16.59
N PRO A 38 -3.32 14.00 -16.79
CA PRO A 38 -4.43 13.88 -15.83
C PRO A 38 -3.97 13.35 -14.46
N ARG A 39 -3.05 12.39 -14.42
CA ARG A 39 -2.52 11.84 -13.17
C ARG A 39 -1.57 12.80 -12.48
N ARG A 40 -0.78 13.55 -13.27
CA ARG A 40 0.05 14.64 -12.75
C ARG A 40 -0.81 15.72 -12.09
N ARG A 41 -1.93 16.13 -12.72
CA ARG A 41 -2.88 17.09 -12.15
C ARG A 41 -3.42 16.61 -10.79
N VAL A 42 -3.90 15.36 -10.70
CA VAL A 42 -4.39 14.79 -9.43
C VAL A 42 -3.31 14.81 -8.35
N THR A 43 -2.09 14.41 -8.71
CA THR A 43 -0.94 14.38 -7.77
C THR A 43 -0.63 15.77 -7.22
N LEU A 44 -0.57 16.79 -8.08
CA LEU A 44 -0.30 18.16 -7.66
C LEU A 44 -1.43 18.73 -6.80
N ILE A 45 -2.69 18.47 -7.15
CA ILE A 45 -3.85 18.90 -6.36
C ILE A 45 -3.78 18.31 -4.95
N ASN A 46 -3.52 16.99 -4.84
CA ASN A 46 -3.38 16.35 -3.53
C ASN A 46 -2.23 16.96 -2.72
N LEU A 47 -1.07 17.18 -3.33
CA LEU A 47 0.06 17.78 -2.63
C LEU A 47 -0.22 19.23 -2.20
N ARG A 48 -0.98 20.01 -2.97
CA ARG A 48 -1.40 21.37 -2.57
C ARG A 48 -2.36 21.36 -1.40
N LEU A 49 -3.30 20.41 -1.39
CA LEU A 49 -4.26 20.23 -0.30
C LEU A 49 -3.57 19.75 0.98
N CYS A 50 -2.64 18.80 0.87
CA CYS A 50 -2.00 18.19 2.04
C CYS A 50 -0.80 18.97 2.58
N PHE A 51 -0.13 19.75 1.74
CA PHE A 51 1.05 20.53 2.12
C PHE A 51 0.91 21.99 1.70
N PRO A 52 -0.13 22.73 2.17
CA PRO A 52 -0.36 24.14 1.83
C PRO A 52 0.83 25.07 2.17
N GLU A 53 1.64 24.68 3.15
CA GLU A 53 2.85 25.36 3.61
C GLU A 53 4.04 25.27 2.65
N GLU A 54 4.04 24.28 1.75
CA GLU A 54 5.17 24.00 0.86
C GLU A 54 5.11 24.80 -0.44
N SER A 55 6.28 25.15 -0.99
CA SER A 55 6.33 25.85 -2.28
C SER A 55 5.82 24.98 -3.44
N GLU A 56 5.27 25.61 -4.47
CA GLU A 56 4.84 24.91 -5.70
C GLU A 56 6.02 24.16 -6.37
N ALA A 57 7.24 24.70 -6.28
CA ALA A 57 8.45 24.04 -6.78
C ALA A 57 8.73 22.73 -6.04
N GLN A 58 8.63 22.73 -4.71
CA GLN A 58 8.81 21.54 -3.88
C GLN A 58 7.73 20.50 -4.14
N ARG A 59 6.45 20.91 -4.21
CA ARG A 59 5.34 20.01 -4.57
C ARG A 59 5.55 19.37 -5.95
N ARG A 60 6.05 20.11 -6.93
CA ARG A 60 6.40 19.56 -8.26
C ARG A 60 7.56 18.57 -8.21
N ARG A 61 8.57 18.84 -7.38
CA ARG A 61 9.69 17.90 -7.15
C ARG A 61 9.18 16.59 -6.55
N TRP A 62 8.33 16.63 -5.53
CA TRP A 62 7.71 15.43 -4.96
C TRP A 62 6.80 14.72 -5.95
N ALA A 63 5.98 15.45 -6.71
CA ALA A 63 5.14 14.87 -7.75
C ALA A 63 5.98 14.12 -8.79
N ARG A 64 7.07 14.71 -9.29
CA ARG A 64 7.96 14.06 -10.25
C ARG A 64 8.62 12.81 -9.65
N ALA A 65 9.10 12.90 -8.42
CA ALA A 65 9.68 11.76 -7.71
C ALA A 65 8.66 10.63 -7.46
N SER A 66 7.40 10.95 -7.17
CA SER A 66 6.32 9.99 -7.00
C SER A 66 6.08 9.14 -8.26
N PHE A 67 6.16 9.75 -9.45
CA PHE A 67 6.07 9.01 -10.72
C PHE A 67 7.29 8.10 -10.95
N VAL A 68 8.48 8.55 -10.56
CA VAL A 68 9.70 7.71 -10.59
C VAL A 68 9.54 6.51 -9.65
N TYR A 69 9.12 6.72 -8.40
CA TYR A 69 8.89 5.63 -7.46
C TYR A 69 7.85 4.64 -7.97
N PHE A 70 6.72 5.13 -8.52
CA PHE A 70 5.73 4.27 -9.15
C PHE A 70 6.34 3.36 -10.24
N CYS A 71 7.09 3.93 -11.18
CA CYS A 71 7.69 3.16 -12.27
C CYS A 71 8.75 2.18 -11.76
N GLN A 72 9.61 2.62 -10.84
CA GLN A 72 10.63 1.75 -10.26
C GLN A 72 10.01 0.59 -9.50
N THR A 73 9.03 0.81 -8.62
CA THR A 73 8.41 -0.28 -7.84
C THR A 73 7.55 -1.19 -8.69
N TRP A 74 6.96 -0.69 -9.78
CA TRP A 74 6.29 -1.53 -10.76
C TRP A 74 7.28 -2.47 -11.47
N LEU A 75 8.45 -1.98 -11.86
CA LEU A 75 9.52 -2.80 -12.43
C LEU A 75 10.11 -3.75 -11.40
N ASP A 76 10.23 -3.35 -10.13
CA ASP A 76 10.78 -4.18 -9.06
C ASP A 76 9.99 -5.47 -8.82
N ARG A 77 8.70 -5.50 -9.20
CA ARG A 77 7.89 -6.74 -9.22
C ARG A 77 8.58 -7.86 -9.99
N SER A 78 9.33 -7.52 -11.04
CA SER A 78 10.11 -8.51 -11.82
C SER A 78 11.01 -9.35 -10.91
N TRP A 79 11.82 -8.73 -10.06
CA TRP A 79 12.69 -9.46 -9.15
C TRP A 79 11.99 -9.86 -7.85
N LEU A 80 11.11 -9.05 -7.28
CA LEU A 80 10.38 -9.38 -6.05
C LEU A 80 9.58 -10.69 -6.20
N TRP A 81 8.97 -10.91 -7.36
CA TRP A 81 8.12 -12.08 -7.60
C TRP A 81 8.86 -13.29 -8.17
N LEU A 82 10.09 -13.14 -8.65
CA LEU A 82 10.85 -14.21 -9.30
C LEU A 82 12.14 -14.61 -8.57
N ALA A 83 12.77 -13.71 -7.82
CA ALA A 83 14.04 -13.99 -7.13
C ALA A 83 13.89 -15.05 -6.02
N ALA A 84 15.00 -15.68 -5.67
CA ALA A 84 15.11 -16.54 -4.49
C ALA A 84 15.01 -15.70 -3.20
N PRO A 85 14.59 -16.30 -2.07
CA PRO A 85 14.52 -15.63 -0.75
C PRO A 85 15.75 -14.80 -0.38
N ASP A 86 16.95 -15.35 -0.55
CA ASP A 86 18.19 -14.68 -0.10
C ASP A 86 18.47 -13.39 -0.87
N LYS A 87 18.19 -13.38 -2.18
CA LYS A 87 18.29 -12.17 -3.01
C LYS A 87 17.24 -11.12 -2.61
N ILE A 88 16.07 -11.55 -2.12
CA ILE A 88 15.06 -10.63 -1.57
C ILE A 88 15.57 -10.03 -0.27
N ARG A 89 16.07 -10.85 0.67
CA ARG A 89 16.63 -10.38 1.96
C ARG A 89 17.81 -9.42 1.81
N GLN A 90 18.64 -9.61 0.78
CA GLN A 90 19.72 -8.66 0.46
C GLN A 90 19.22 -7.26 0.07
N ARG A 91 18.01 -7.16 -0.49
CA ARG A 91 17.42 -5.91 -1.01
C ARG A 91 16.29 -5.37 -0.14
N VAL A 92 15.73 -6.18 0.76
CA VAL A 92 14.59 -5.82 1.59
C VAL A 92 14.97 -6.01 3.04
N ARG A 93 15.20 -4.90 3.73
CA ARG A 93 15.55 -4.89 5.15
C ARG A 93 14.26 -4.80 5.95
N VAL A 94 14.06 -5.73 6.87
CA VAL A 94 12.87 -5.78 7.74
C VAL A 94 13.28 -5.46 9.17
N ARG A 95 12.54 -4.56 9.83
CA ARG A 95 12.70 -4.19 11.25
C ARG A 95 11.37 -4.36 11.98
N GLY A 96 11.43 -4.67 13.28
CA GLY A 96 10.24 -4.80 14.14
C GLY A 96 9.45 -6.09 13.94
N ILE A 97 10.01 -7.09 13.24
CA ILE A 97 9.34 -8.38 12.98
C ILE A 97 8.97 -9.10 14.28
N GLU A 98 9.72 -8.87 15.35
CA GLU A 98 9.47 -9.38 16.70
C GLU A 98 8.10 -8.99 17.25
N HIS A 99 7.50 -7.87 16.80
CA HIS A 99 6.15 -7.48 17.21
C HIS A 99 5.06 -8.48 16.76
N MET A 100 5.35 -9.31 15.74
CA MET A 100 4.48 -10.40 15.29
C MET A 100 4.42 -11.58 16.27
N ARG A 101 5.37 -11.70 17.20
CA ARG A 101 5.49 -12.85 18.12
C ARG A 101 4.40 -12.89 19.18
N ALA A 102 3.92 -11.73 19.62
CA ALA A 102 2.85 -11.66 20.63
C ALA A 102 1.59 -12.39 20.11
N PRO A 103 0.89 -13.19 20.93
CA PRO A 103 -0.19 -14.06 20.47
C PRO A 103 -1.42 -13.29 19.93
N GLY A 104 -2.36 -14.04 19.37
CA GLY A 104 -3.66 -13.55 18.90
C GLY A 104 -3.65 -12.92 17.49
N PRO A 105 -4.82 -12.62 16.93
CA PRO A 105 -4.98 -12.05 15.58
C PRO A 105 -4.26 -10.71 15.39
N VAL A 106 -3.78 -10.45 14.17
CA VAL A 106 -3.06 -9.21 13.84
C VAL A 106 -3.59 -8.60 12.55
N ILE A 107 -3.70 -7.27 12.53
CA ILE A 107 -3.87 -6.47 11.31
C ILE A 107 -2.57 -5.72 11.06
N LEU A 108 -2.01 -5.91 9.87
CA LEU A 108 -0.93 -5.09 9.33
C LEU A 108 -1.57 -3.89 8.63
N LEU A 109 -1.51 -2.72 9.26
CA LEU A 109 -1.96 -1.46 8.70
C LEU A 109 -0.89 -0.97 7.70
N ALA A 110 -1.15 -1.12 6.41
CA ALA A 110 -0.21 -0.78 5.35
C ALA A 110 -0.78 0.37 4.49
N PRO A 111 -0.44 1.64 4.77
CA PRO A 111 -0.84 2.76 3.91
C PRO A 111 -0.27 2.57 2.50
N HIS A 112 -0.89 3.19 1.49
CA HIS A 112 -0.50 3.05 0.09
C HIS A 112 0.78 3.83 -0.25
N PHE A 113 1.90 3.44 0.35
CA PHE A 113 3.23 3.81 -0.14
C PHE A 113 3.64 2.92 -1.32
N TYR A 114 4.48 3.41 -2.22
CA TYR A 114 4.88 2.66 -3.42
C TYR A 114 5.63 1.35 -3.12
N GLY A 115 6.23 1.21 -1.93
CA GLY A 115 6.92 0.00 -1.48
C GLY A 115 6.03 -1.14 -0.99
N LEU A 116 4.71 -0.98 -1.03
CA LEU A 116 3.72 -1.90 -0.49
C LEU A 116 3.90 -3.37 -0.94
N ASP A 117 4.19 -3.60 -2.21
CA ASP A 117 4.39 -4.98 -2.71
C ASP A 117 5.63 -5.64 -2.09
N ALA A 118 6.69 -4.87 -1.85
CA ALA A 118 7.86 -5.37 -1.14
C ALA A 118 7.53 -5.69 0.32
N ALA A 119 6.70 -4.86 0.97
CA ALA A 119 6.21 -5.13 2.32
C ALA A 119 5.37 -6.42 2.37
N GLY A 120 4.46 -6.63 1.42
CA GLY A 120 3.66 -7.85 1.34
C GLY A 120 4.52 -9.11 1.12
N VAL A 121 5.51 -9.04 0.22
CA VAL A 121 6.46 -10.15 -0.02
C VAL A 121 7.32 -10.42 1.21
N ALA A 122 7.86 -9.37 1.85
CA ALA A 122 8.67 -9.50 3.06
C ALA A 122 7.87 -10.13 4.20
N MET A 123 6.63 -9.70 4.40
CA MET A 123 5.76 -10.28 5.43
C MET A 123 5.38 -11.71 5.12
N ALA A 124 5.13 -12.08 3.86
CA ALA A 124 4.90 -13.48 3.51
C ALA A 124 6.16 -14.36 3.70
N LEU A 125 7.36 -13.77 3.58
CA LEU A 125 8.63 -14.49 3.71
C LEU A 125 9.08 -14.65 5.17
N GLU A 126 8.94 -13.62 6.00
CA GLU A 126 9.49 -13.58 7.35
C GLU A 126 8.46 -13.94 8.45
N ASN A 127 7.16 -13.84 8.16
CA ASN A 127 6.12 -14.15 9.13
C ASN A 127 5.84 -15.66 9.19
N THR A 128 5.59 -16.16 10.40
CA THR A 128 5.20 -17.56 10.64
C THR A 128 3.68 -17.77 10.60
N ARG A 129 2.88 -16.70 10.62
CA ARG A 129 1.41 -16.78 10.59
C ARG A 129 0.87 -16.92 9.17
N THR A 130 -0.36 -17.40 9.09
CA THR A 130 -1.15 -17.31 7.86
C THR A 130 -1.38 -15.85 7.48
N ALA A 131 -0.80 -15.41 6.37
CA ALA A 131 -1.07 -14.09 5.81
C ALA A 131 -2.45 -14.08 5.13
N VAL A 132 -3.29 -13.13 5.48
CA VAL A 132 -4.64 -12.95 4.93
C VAL A 132 -4.64 -11.69 4.10
N SER A 133 -5.09 -11.77 2.85
CA SER A 133 -5.12 -10.60 1.97
C SER A 133 -6.33 -10.62 1.04
N ILE A 134 -6.85 -9.43 0.78
CA ILE A 134 -7.99 -9.22 -0.11
C ILE A 134 -7.44 -8.88 -1.50
N TYR A 135 -8.08 -9.39 -2.55
CA TYR A 135 -7.72 -9.08 -3.93
C TYR A 135 -8.95 -8.87 -4.82
N THR A 136 -8.73 -8.20 -5.94
CA THR A 136 -9.72 -8.05 -7.02
C THR A 136 -9.25 -8.83 -8.23
N THR A 137 -10.16 -9.55 -8.88
CA THR A 137 -9.88 -10.28 -10.13
C THR A 137 -9.32 -9.34 -11.18
N GLN A 138 -8.18 -9.70 -11.77
CA GLN A 138 -7.61 -8.96 -12.88
C GLN A 138 -8.32 -9.32 -14.20
N PRO A 139 -8.55 -8.37 -15.13
CA PRO A 139 -9.28 -8.63 -16.37
C PRO A 139 -8.65 -9.73 -17.24
N ASN A 140 -7.31 -9.81 -17.26
CA ASN A 140 -6.60 -10.85 -17.98
C ASN A 140 -6.45 -12.10 -17.08
N PRO A 141 -7.03 -13.26 -17.45
CA PRO A 141 -7.03 -14.44 -16.59
C PRO A 141 -5.64 -15.05 -16.38
N VAL A 142 -4.76 -14.98 -17.38
CA VAL A 142 -3.37 -15.45 -17.27
C VAL A 142 -2.59 -14.61 -16.25
N LEU A 143 -2.71 -13.29 -16.34
CA LEU A 143 -2.10 -12.39 -15.35
C LEU A 143 -2.72 -12.56 -13.96
N ASN A 144 -4.04 -12.76 -13.88
CA ASN A 144 -4.73 -13.00 -12.62
C ASN A 144 -4.18 -14.25 -11.92
N ALA A 145 -4.06 -15.37 -12.65
CA ALA A 145 -3.50 -16.61 -12.13
C ALA A 145 -2.03 -16.44 -11.70
N TRP A 146 -1.22 -15.78 -12.53
CA TRP A 146 0.18 -15.52 -12.21
C TRP A 146 0.34 -14.64 -10.96
N ILE A 147 -0.41 -13.53 -10.85
CA ILE A 147 -0.37 -12.65 -9.66
C ILE A 147 -0.76 -13.42 -8.39
N LYS A 148 -1.79 -14.27 -8.45
CA LYS A 148 -2.17 -15.12 -7.30
C LYS A 148 -1.03 -16.05 -6.90
N GLN A 149 -0.42 -16.73 -7.87
CA GLN A 149 0.75 -17.60 -7.62
C GLN A 149 1.90 -16.82 -6.98
N ARG A 150 2.21 -15.62 -7.48
CA ARG A 150 3.32 -14.80 -6.98
C ARG A 150 3.08 -14.23 -5.60
N ARG A 151 1.84 -13.84 -5.27
CA ARG A 151 1.47 -13.39 -3.93
C ARG A 151 1.46 -14.52 -2.89
N ALA A 152 1.30 -15.77 -3.31
CA ALA A 152 1.22 -16.94 -2.43
C ALA A 152 2.48 -17.82 -2.42
N ARG A 153 3.61 -17.32 -2.96
CA ARG A 153 4.82 -18.13 -3.14
C ARG A 153 5.65 -18.37 -1.87
N PHE A 154 5.38 -17.63 -0.79
CA PHE A 154 6.09 -17.72 0.48
C PHE A 154 5.09 -17.82 1.63
N GLY A 155 5.43 -18.64 2.63
CA GLY A 155 4.57 -18.89 3.78
C GLY A 155 3.20 -19.45 3.40
N ARG A 156 2.25 -19.35 4.33
CA ARG A 156 0.85 -19.69 4.08
C ARG A 156 0.06 -18.41 3.79
N VAL A 157 -0.44 -18.25 2.57
CA VAL A 157 -1.20 -17.06 2.15
C VAL A 157 -2.62 -17.42 1.75
N LEU A 158 -3.60 -16.79 2.36
CA LEU A 158 -5.01 -16.86 1.99
C LEU A 158 -5.40 -15.60 1.21
N LEU A 159 -5.73 -15.78 -0.07
CA LEU A 159 -6.17 -14.71 -0.97
C LEU A 159 -7.70 -14.77 -1.14
N PHE A 160 -8.41 -13.85 -0.50
CA PHE A 160 -9.86 -13.73 -0.62
C PHE A 160 -10.24 -12.69 -1.67
N ASN A 161 -11.12 -13.08 -2.58
CA ASN A 161 -11.64 -12.14 -3.56
C ASN A 161 -12.60 -11.18 -2.86
N ARG A 162 -12.52 -9.88 -3.15
CA ARG A 162 -13.45 -8.88 -2.60
C ARG A 162 -14.93 -9.26 -2.79
N ALA A 163 -15.27 -9.93 -3.89
CA ALA A 163 -16.63 -10.38 -4.17
C ALA A 163 -17.14 -11.48 -3.22
N GLN A 164 -16.25 -12.17 -2.49
CA GLN A 164 -16.62 -13.19 -1.48
C GLN A 164 -17.10 -12.57 -0.16
N GLY A 165 -17.06 -11.24 -0.03
CA GLY A 165 -17.43 -10.52 1.18
C GLY A 165 -16.42 -10.67 2.31
N LEU A 166 -16.78 -10.14 3.49
CA LEU A 166 -15.85 -10.01 4.62
C LEU A 166 -15.80 -11.24 5.53
N ARG A 167 -16.86 -12.06 5.56
CA ARG A 167 -16.98 -13.24 6.44
C ARG A 167 -15.76 -14.17 6.40
N PRO A 168 -15.25 -14.62 5.23
CA PRO A 168 -14.09 -15.52 5.20
C PRO A 168 -12.80 -14.83 5.69
N VAL A 169 -12.66 -13.52 5.48
CA VAL A 169 -11.52 -12.72 5.96
C VAL A 169 -11.54 -12.67 7.49
N ILE A 170 -12.69 -12.37 8.09
CA ILE A 170 -12.86 -12.33 9.55
C ILE A 170 -12.61 -13.69 10.18
N LYS A 171 -13.09 -14.77 9.57
CA LYS A 171 -12.82 -16.13 10.04
C LYS A 171 -11.31 -16.41 10.09
N ALA A 172 -10.61 -16.17 8.98
CA ALA A 172 -9.16 -16.39 8.91
C ALA A 172 -8.37 -15.50 9.88
N LEU A 173 -8.85 -14.28 10.14
CA LEU A 173 -8.27 -13.39 11.13
C LEU A 173 -8.43 -13.97 12.55
N ARG A 174 -9.64 -14.39 12.94
CA ARG A 174 -9.93 -15.01 14.24
C ARG A 174 -9.16 -16.30 14.49
N GLU A 175 -8.79 -17.03 13.44
CA GLU A 175 -7.91 -18.21 13.50
C GLU A 175 -6.42 -17.85 13.73
N GLY A 176 -6.10 -16.60 14.07
CA GLY A 176 -4.74 -16.13 14.37
C GLY A 176 -3.96 -15.61 13.16
N GLY A 177 -4.64 -15.42 12.03
CA GLY A 177 -4.06 -14.87 10.80
C GLY A 177 -3.58 -13.42 10.94
N ALA A 178 -2.75 -13.01 9.99
CA ALA A 178 -2.27 -11.64 9.84
C ALA A 178 -2.93 -10.98 8.62
N LEU A 179 -3.91 -10.10 8.85
CA LEU A 179 -4.62 -9.40 7.78
C LEU A 179 -3.79 -8.21 7.28
N PHE A 180 -3.40 -8.26 6.00
CA PHE A 180 -2.76 -7.13 5.33
C PHE A 180 -3.82 -6.15 4.81
N LEU A 181 -4.01 -5.03 5.51
CA LEU A 181 -5.10 -4.07 5.29
C LEU A 181 -4.58 -2.69 4.87
N LEU A 182 -5.24 -2.10 3.87
CA LEU A 182 -4.90 -0.79 3.33
C LEU A 182 -6.12 0.16 3.39
N PRO A 183 -6.31 0.88 4.50
CA PRO A 183 -7.57 1.57 4.79
C PRO A 183 -7.63 3.04 4.34
N ASP A 184 -6.56 3.59 3.75
CA ASP A 184 -6.34 5.00 3.44
C ASP A 184 -6.91 5.47 2.08
N MET A 185 -7.76 4.66 1.45
CA MET A 185 -8.36 4.96 0.14
C MET A 185 -9.80 5.47 0.23
N ASN A 186 -10.26 6.07 -0.87
CA ASN A 186 -11.61 6.61 -1.03
C ASN A 186 -12.45 5.67 -1.90
N PHE A 187 -13.43 5.01 -1.27
CA PHE A 187 -14.35 4.06 -1.90
C PHE A 187 -15.75 4.64 -2.18
N GLY A 188 -15.91 5.96 -2.10
CA GLY A 188 -17.20 6.64 -2.27
C GLY A 188 -17.95 6.85 -0.95
N PRO A 189 -19.14 7.45 -0.99
CA PRO A 189 -19.87 7.86 0.21
C PRO A 189 -20.48 6.66 0.96
N ARG A 190 -20.76 5.56 0.25
CA ARG A 190 -21.27 4.34 0.87
C ARG A 190 -20.19 3.76 1.78
N GLU A 191 -20.50 3.68 3.08
CA GLU A 191 -19.63 3.14 4.13
C GLU A 191 -18.40 4.00 4.49
N SER A 192 -18.30 5.22 3.98
CA SER A 192 -17.26 6.17 4.39
C SER A 192 -17.80 7.15 5.42
N ILE A 193 -16.94 7.52 6.37
CA ILE A 193 -17.13 8.68 7.24
C ILE A 193 -16.23 9.83 6.76
N PHE A 194 -16.68 11.06 6.95
CA PHE A 194 -15.86 12.24 6.66
C PHE A 194 -15.02 12.57 7.88
N VAL A 195 -13.73 12.28 7.78
CA VAL A 195 -12.73 12.60 8.81
C VAL A 195 -11.59 13.40 8.17
N PRO A 196 -10.87 14.24 8.94
CA PRO A 196 -9.77 15.02 8.40
C PRO A 196 -8.65 14.11 7.85
N PHE A 197 -8.07 14.51 6.73
CA PHE A 197 -6.82 14.00 6.20
C PHE A 197 -5.99 15.18 5.70
N PHE A 198 -4.92 15.52 6.42
CA PHE A 198 -4.18 16.78 6.33
C PHE A 198 -5.10 18.01 6.50
N GLY A 199 -6.01 17.94 7.48
CA GLY A 199 -6.99 18.99 7.75
C GLY A 199 -8.12 19.10 6.71
N VAL A 200 -8.06 18.36 5.60
CA VAL A 200 -9.10 18.37 4.56
C VAL A 200 -10.11 17.26 4.83
N PRO A 201 -11.44 17.52 4.83
CA PRO A 201 -12.45 16.48 4.94
C PRO A 201 -12.29 15.43 3.83
N ALA A 202 -12.11 14.17 4.23
CA ALA A 202 -11.89 13.06 3.32
C ALA A 202 -12.82 11.89 3.65
N ALA A 203 -13.55 11.41 2.64
CA ALA A 203 -14.32 10.18 2.75
C ALA A 203 -13.36 9.00 2.99
N THR A 204 -13.43 8.43 4.19
CA THR A 204 -12.54 7.35 4.66
C THR A 204 -13.39 6.20 5.18
N VAL A 205 -13.11 4.99 4.71
CA VAL A 205 -13.84 3.80 5.16
C VAL A 205 -13.29 3.39 6.52
N ALA A 206 -14.15 3.23 7.51
CA ALA A 206 -13.81 2.76 8.86
C ALA A 206 -13.48 1.26 8.89
N SER A 207 -12.74 0.76 7.89
CA SER A 207 -12.43 -0.67 7.75
C SER A 207 -11.47 -1.14 8.83
N LEU A 208 -10.47 -0.34 9.19
CA LEU A 208 -9.48 -0.69 10.21
C LEU A 208 -10.11 -0.97 11.59
N PRO A 209 -10.87 -0.04 12.22
CA PRO A 209 -11.49 -0.33 13.51
C PRO A 209 -12.49 -1.49 13.45
N ARG A 210 -13.26 -1.60 12.35
CA ARG A 210 -14.23 -2.71 12.17
C ARG A 210 -13.55 -4.07 12.08
N PHE A 211 -12.50 -4.21 11.28
CA PHE A 211 -11.74 -5.47 11.22
C PHE A 211 -11.06 -5.79 12.55
N ALA A 212 -10.53 -4.78 13.24
CA ALA A 212 -9.89 -4.96 14.54
C ALA A 212 -10.89 -5.46 15.59
N SER A 213 -12.07 -4.83 15.67
CA SER A 213 -13.15 -5.20 16.58
C SER A 213 -13.71 -6.59 16.26
N MET A 214 -14.14 -6.83 15.01
CA MET A 214 -14.72 -8.11 14.61
C MET A 214 -13.71 -9.27 14.72
N GLY A 215 -12.43 -9.00 14.48
CA GLY A 215 -11.35 -9.98 14.51
C GLY A 215 -10.73 -10.20 15.89
N GLY A 216 -10.98 -9.32 16.87
CA GLY A 216 -10.21 -9.29 18.12
C GLY A 216 -8.72 -9.09 17.87
N ALA A 217 -8.39 -8.24 16.89
CA ALA A 217 -7.04 -8.15 16.34
C ALA A 217 -6.29 -6.90 16.79
N ARG A 218 -5.02 -7.08 17.14
CA ARG A 218 -4.09 -5.97 17.38
C ARG A 218 -3.69 -5.33 16.05
N VAL A 219 -3.56 -4.02 16.02
CA VAL A 219 -3.16 -3.28 14.81
C VAL A 219 -1.69 -2.92 14.90
N LEU A 220 -0.89 -3.40 13.95
CA LEU A 220 0.52 -3.08 13.80
C LEU A 220 0.71 -2.27 12.51
N PRO A 221 1.21 -1.02 12.57
CA PRO A 221 1.57 -0.28 11.37
C PRO A 221 2.73 -0.92 10.62
N LEU A 222 2.63 -0.99 9.30
CA LEU A 222 3.64 -1.53 8.41
C LEU A 222 4.02 -0.45 7.39
N LEU A 223 5.20 0.13 7.56
CA LEU A 223 5.73 1.16 6.70
C LEU A 223 6.68 0.58 5.66
N SER A 224 6.56 1.03 4.42
CA SER A 224 7.39 0.59 3.32
C SER A 224 8.06 1.79 2.66
N ARG A 225 9.40 1.86 2.76
CA ARG A 225 10.21 2.91 2.14
C ARG A 225 11.06 2.31 1.03
N VAL A 226 10.98 2.90 -0.16
CA VAL A 226 11.88 2.64 -1.27
C VAL A 226 13.23 3.30 -0.96
N THR A 227 14.32 2.55 -1.13
CA THR A 227 15.70 3.01 -0.97
C THR A 227 16.48 2.78 -2.28
N PRO A 228 17.65 3.42 -2.47
CA PRO A 228 18.47 3.16 -3.66
C PRO A 228 18.88 1.68 -3.80
N GLN A 229 19.05 0.98 -2.67
CA GLN A 229 19.46 -0.43 -2.62
C GLN A 229 18.28 -1.41 -2.61
N GLY A 230 17.04 -0.94 -2.49
CA GLY A 230 15.85 -1.77 -2.43
C GLY A 230 14.76 -1.16 -1.55
N TYR A 231 14.51 -1.75 -0.38
CA TYR A 231 13.43 -1.34 0.51
C TYR A 231 13.81 -1.47 1.98
N ASP A 232 13.35 -0.53 2.78
CA ASP A 232 13.26 -0.65 4.23
C ASP A 232 11.80 -0.84 4.61
N ILE A 233 11.51 -1.96 5.28
CA ILE A 233 10.19 -2.33 5.78
C ILE A 233 10.24 -2.29 7.30
N GLU A 234 9.39 -1.48 7.90
CA GLU A 234 9.34 -1.27 9.33
C GLU A 234 7.96 -1.64 9.85
N LEU A 235 7.92 -2.65 10.71
CA LEU A 235 6.74 -3.00 11.48
C LEU A 235 6.83 -2.27 12.82
N LEU A 236 5.87 -1.38 13.09
CA LEU A 236 5.82 -0.65 14.34
C LEU A 236 5.10 -1.44 15.43
N PRO A 237 5.30 -1.09 16.71
CA PRO A 237 4.56 -1.68 17.82
C PRO A 237 3.04 -1.61 17.61
N ALA A 238 2.33 -2.56 18.21
CA ALA A 238 0.88 -2.55 18.18
C ALA A 238 0.34 -1.27 18.82
N TRP A 239 -0.69 -0.70 18.23
CA TRP A 239 -1.42 0.41 18.86
C TRP A 239 -2.05 -0.05 20.17
N GLY A 240 -1.76 0.70 21.25
CA GLY A 240 -2.52 0.62 22.49
C GLY A 240 -3.93 1.19 22.31
N ASP A 241 -4.87 0.68 23.08
CA ASP A 241 -6.26 1.15 23.17
C ASP A 241 -6.93 1.31 21.80
N PHE A 242 -6.80 0.30 20.94
CA PHE A 242 -7.41 0.27 19.62
C PHE A 242 -8.01 -1.11 19.30
N PRO A 243 -9.25 -1.19 18.78
CA PRO A 243 -10.18 -0.07 18.58
C PRO A 243 -10.73 0.45 19.91
N SER A 244 -11.10 1.73 19.96
CA SER A 244 -11.65 2.38 21.17
C SER A 244 -13.14 2.11 21.38
N GLY A 245 -13.83 1.61 20.35
CA GLY A 245 -15.30 1.48 20.30
C GLY A 245 -15.98 2.64 19.59
N ASP A 246 -15.24 3.70 19.25
CA ASP A 246 -15.70 4.79 18.39
C ASP A 246 -14.99 4.72 17.02
N ASP A 247 -15.70 4.19 16.02
CA ASP A 247 -15.22 4.09 14.63
C ASP A 247 -14.73 5.44 14.07
N VAL A 248 -15.33 6.56 14.49
CA VAL A 248 -14.94 7.90 14.01
C VAL A 248 -13.62 8.31 14.65
N ALA A 249 -13.51 8.26 15.98
CA ALA A 249 -12.28 8.60 16.69
C ALA A 249 -11.09 7.74 16.23
N ASP A 250 -11.32 6.44 16.06
CA ASP A 250 -10.32 5.48 15.58
C ASP A 250 -9.85 5.79 14.15
N THR A 251 -10.77 6.19 13.27
CA THR A 251 -10.43 6.56 11.89
C THR A 251 -9.71 7.91 11.82
N VAL A 252 -10.05 8.87 12.70
CA VAL A 252 -9.31 10.13 12.86
C VAL A 252 -7.87 9.84 13.31
N ARG A 253 -7.69 9.00 14.34
CA ARG A 253 -6.36 8.56 14.80
C ARG A 253 -5.57 7.94 13.65
N MET A 254 -6.19 7.02 12.91
CA MET A 254 -5.55 6.38 11.77
C MET A 254 -5.08 7.38 10.72
N ASN A 255 -5.91 8.33 10.31
CA ASN A 255 -5.50 9.35 9.35
C ASN A 255 -4.33 10.19 9.88
N ARG A 256 -4.37 10.62 11.15
CA ARG A 256 -3.27 11.38 11.77
C ARG A 256 -1.94 10.63 11.74
N GLU A 257 -1.94 9.34 12.06
CA GLU A 257 -0.71 8.53 12.00
C GLU A 257 -0.22 8.38 10.56
N VAL A 258 -1.13 8.16 9.60
CA VAL A 258 -0.80 8.09 8.17
C VAL A 258 -0.19 9.42 7.68
N GLU A 259 -0.74 10.56 8.09
CA GLU A 259 -0.19 11.88 7.79
C GLU A 259 1.24 12.03 8.30
N ALA A 260 1.49 11.63 9.55
CA ALA A 260 2.82 11.69 10.16
C ALA A 260 3.83 10.87 9.35
N TRP A 261 3.48 9.65 8.93
CA TRP A 261 4.36 8.82 8.11
C TRP A 261 4.57 9.39 6.72
N ILE A 262 3.52 9.93 6.09
CA ILE A 262 3.63 10.59 4.77
C ILE A 262 4.60 11.77 4.84
N ARG A 263 4.57 12.57 5.92
CA ARG A 263 5.50 13.69 6.10
C ARG A 263 6.97 13.27 6.10
N THR A 264 7.29 12.04 6.52
CA THR A 264 8.66 11.50 6.47
C THR A 264 9.14 11.07 5.08
N MET A 265 8.22 10.90 4.13
CA MET A 265 8.51 10.50 2.75
C MET A 265 7.44 10.97 1.76
N PRO A 266 7.23 12.29 1.59
CA PRO A 266 6.06 12.79 0.87
C PRO A 266 5.98 12.25 -0.55
N ALA A 267 7.11 12.15 -1.26
CA ALA A 267 7.13 11.62 -2.64
C ALA A 267 6.75 10.13 -2.77
N GLN A 268 6.74 9.34 -1.69
CA GLN A 268 6.55 7.89 -1.77
C GLN A 268 5.09 7.43 -1.56
N TYR A 269 4.19 8.34 -1.23
CA TYR A 269 2.77 8.04 -1.07
C TYR A 269 2.05 8.01 -2.44
N PHE A 270 0.99 7.21 -2.56
CA PHE A 270 0.23 6.98 -3.79
C PHE A 270 -0.67 8.17 -4.18
N TRP A 271 -0.07 9.31 -4.50
CA TRP A 271 -0.76 10.57 -4.79
C TRP A 271 -1.59 10.59 -6.08
N VAL A 272 -1.46 9.59 -6.95
CA VAL A 272 -2.26 9.50 -8.18
C VAL A 272 -3.72 9.06 -7.91
N HIS A 273 -4.01 8.63 -6.68
CA HIS A 273 -5.37 8.37 -6.22
C HIS A 273 -6.13 9.68 -5.98
N LYS A 274 -7.37 9.75 -6.44
CA LYS A 274 -8.25 10.89 -6.18
C LYS A 274 -8.83 10.81 -4.75
N ARG A 275 -7.97 10.98 -3.74
CA ARG A 275 -8.28 10.88 -2.29
C ARG A 275 -9.50 11.69 -1.87
N PHE A 276 -9.65 12.89 -2.43
CA PHE A 276 -10.66 13.88 -2.05
C PHE A 276 -11.84 13.97 -3.05
N LYS A 277 -12.09 12.93 -3.87
CA LYS A 277 -13.09 13.01 -4.96
C LYS A 277 -14.52 13.05 -4.43
N THR A 278 -14.75 12.39 -3.30
CA THR A 278 -16.02 12.38 -2.59
C THR A 278 -15.92 13.44 -1.52
N ARG A 279 -16.79 14.44 -1.62
CA ARG A 279 -16.84 15.61 -0.73
C ARG A 279 -18.07 15.52 0.19
N PRO A 280 -18.05 16.19 1.34
CA PRO A 280 -19.26 16.45 2.12
C PRO A 280 -20.37 17.09 1.27
N PRO A 281 -21.65 16.87 1.59
CA PRO A 281 -22.76 17.52 0.90
C PRO A 281 -22.58 19.04 0.83
N GLY A 282 -22.75 19.63 -0.36
CA GLY A 282 -22.61 21.07 -0.59
C GLY A 282 -21.20 21.56 -0.90
N GLU A 283 -20.16 20.72 -0.75
CA GLU A 283 -18.79 21.14 -1.08
C GLU A 283 -18.42 20.92 -2.56
N PRO A 284 -17.67 21.86 -3.19
CA PRO A 284 -17.29 21.75 -4.59
C PRO A 284 -16.23 20.65 -4.83
N PRO A 285 -16.18 20.08 -6.06
CA PRO A 285 -15.14 19.13 -6.43
C PRO A 285 -13.76 19.81 -6.49
N VAL A 286 -12.71 19.08 -6.10
CA VAL A 286 -11.33 19.60 -6.06
C VAL A 286 -10.43 19.14 -7.21
N TYR A 287 -10.87 18.19 -8.05
CA TYR A 287 -10.05 17.60 -9.13
C TYR A 287 -10.37 18.11 -10.53
#